data_AF-A0A0T9RDE9-F1
#
_entry.id   AF-A0A0T9RDE9-F1
#
_cell.length_a   1.000
_cell.length_b   1.000
_cell.length_c   1.000
_cell.angle_alpha   90.00
_cell.angle_beta   90.00
_cell.angle_gamma   90.00
#
_symmetry.space_group_name_H-M   'P 1'
#
loop_
_entity.id
_entity.type
_entity.pdbx_description
1 polymer ?
#
loop_
_entity_poly.entity_id
_entity_poly.type
_entity_poly.pdbx_seq_one_letter_code
_entity_poly.pdbx_strand_id
1 'polypeptide(L)'
;MNLNNTSCIPLEVRTALYRRAVAHAYLDTCVSYGVALTMNIDELQMVIAENVEVYFMTRHGPESGMEAACCMLEDMVLPDILNVAPRLTLLGETMMDELCRAYIKTANMPVTLH
;
A
#
# COMPACT_ATOMS: atom_id res chain seq x y z
N MET A 1 26.32 0.25 9.67
CA MET A 1 25.14 -0.62 9.85
C MET A 1 24.48 -0.21 11.15
N ASN A 2 23.32 0.43 11.08
CA ASN A 2 22.63 0.98 12.26
C ASN A 2 21.80 -0.14 12.93
N LEU A 3 22.11 -0.44 14.18
CA LEU A 3 21.71 -1.66 14.91
C LEU A 3 20.44 -1.52 15.79
N ASN A 4 19.66 -0.42 15.69
CA ASN A 4 18.66 -0.08 16.72
C ASN A 4 17.22 0.14 16.24
N ASN A 5 16.76 -0.50 15.16
CA ASN A 5 15.34 -0.44 14.75
C ASN A 5 14.58 -1.77 15.01
N THR A 6 14.85 -2.41 16.15
CA THR A 6 13.95 -3.46 16.67
C THR A 6 12.70 -2.79 17.22
N SER A 7 11.73 -2.53 16.34
CA SER A 7 10.36 -2.19 16.70
C SER A 7 9.86 -3.15 17.80
N CYS A 8 9.18 -2.62 18.82
CA CYS A 8 8.53 -3.44 19.85
C CYS A 8 7.29 -4.18 19.33
N ILE A 9 6.83 -3.83 18.13
CA ILE A 9 5.72 -4.47 17.43
C ILE A 9 6.28 -5.67 16.64
N PRO A 10 5.72 -6.90 16.81
CA PRO A 10 6.10 -8.07 16.03
C PRO A 10 6.02 -7.81 14.53
N LEU A 11 6.90 -8.45 13.76
CA LEU A 11 7.03 -8.22 12.32
C LEU A 11 5.71 -8.40 11.59
N GLU A 12 4.98 -9.47 11.88
CA GLU A 12 3.70 -9.80 11.24
C GLU A 12 2.63 -8.73 11.51
N VAL A 13 2.60 -8.20 12.74
CA VAL A 13 1.67 -7.13 13.13
C VAL A 13 2.06 -5.82 12.46
N ARG A 14 3.35 -5.53 12.36
CA ARG A 14 3.86 -4.33 11.69
C ARG A 14 3.61 -4.38 10.18
N THR A 15 3.83 -5.53 9.53
CA THR A 15 3.48 -5.74 8.12
C THR A 15 1.98 -5.54 7.90
N ALA A 16 1.13 -6.15 8.72
CA ALA A 16 -0.32 -5.99 8.62
C ALA A 16 -0.77 -4.53 8.83
N LEU A 17 -0.15 -3.83 9.78
CA LEU A 17 -0.39 -2.41 10.05
C LEU A 17 -0.05 -1.56 8.82
N TYR A 18 1.15 -1.71 8.26
CA TYR A 18 1.56 -0.93 7.10
C TYR A 18 0.75 -1.29 5.84
N ARG A 19 0.42 -2.58 5.63
CA ARG A 19 -0.50 -2.99 4.56
C ARG A 19 -1.84 -2.27 4.65
N ARG A 20 -2.43 -2.22 5.85
CA ARG A 20 -3.69 -1.53 6.11
C ARG A 20 -3.56 -0.02 5.88
N ALA A 21 -2.45 0.57 6.30
CA ALA A 21 -2.16 2.00 6.11
C ALA A 21 -2.02 2.36 4.63
N VAL A 22 -1.25 1.58 3.85
CA VAL A 22 -1.11 1.74 2.39
C VAL A 22 -2.47 1.64 1.70
N ALA A 23 -3.27 0.63 2.04
CA ALA A 23 -4.58 0.42 1.43
C ALA A 23 -5.53 1.60 1.67
N HIS A 24 -5.62 2.09 2.92
CA HIS A 24 -6.41 3.28 3.26
C HIS A 24 -5.91 4.52 2.54
N ALA A 25 -4.60 4.79 2.60
CA ALA A 25 -4.00 5.96 1.98
C ALA A 25 -4.26 5.98 0.47
N TYR A 26 -4.20 4.83 -0.21
CA TYR A 26 -4.47 4.75 -1.64
C TYR A 26 -5.95 5.02 -1.97
N LEU A 27 -6.90 4.48 -1.19
CA LEU A 27 -8.32 4.77 -1.38
C LEU A 27 -8.61 6.27 -1.23
N ASP A 28 -8.04 6.90 -0.20
CA ASP A 28 -8.17 8.35 0.01
C ASP A 28 -7.54 9.15 -1.13
N THR A 29 -6.36 8.73 -1.61
CA THR A 29 -5.70 9.33 -2.78
C THR A 29 -6.59 9.21 -4.03
N CYS A 30 -7.17 8.03 -4.31
CA CYS A 30 -8.07 7.85 -5.44
C CYS A 30 -9.31 8.76 -5.35
N VAL A 31 -9.92 8.88 -4.16
CA VAL A 31 -11.04 9.80 -3.94
C VAL A 31 -10.63 11.24 -4.22
N SER A 32 -9.44 11.66 -3.77
CA SER A 32 -8.92 13.02 -3.98
C SER A 32 -8.70 13.34 -5.47
N TYR A 33 -8.35 12.34 -6.28
CA TYR A 33 -8.19 12.47 -7.73
C TYR A 33 -9.47 12.18 -8.53
N GLY A 34 -10.60 11.86 -7.87
CA GLY A 34 -11.86 11.53 -8.53
C GLY A 34 -11.84 10.18 -9.27
N VAL A 35 -10.94 9.28 -8.87
CA VAL A 35 -10.79 7.94 -9.45
C VAL A 35 -11.63 6.95 -8.64
N ALA A 36 -12.48 6.17 -9.32
CA ALA A 36 -13.27 5.13 -8.69
C ALA A 36 -12.58 3.76 -8.84
N LEU A 37 -12.14 3.21 -7.71
CA LEU A 37 -11.71 1.81 -7.63
C LEU A 37 -12.92 0.90 -7.47
N THR A 38 -12.87 -0.29 -8.09
CA THR A 38 -13.91 -1.32 -7.90
C THR A 38 -13.72 -2.14 -6.64
N MET A 39 -12.59 -1.99 -5.96
CA MET A 39 -12.19 -2.82 -4.83
C MET A 39 -12.51 -2.13 -3.50
N ASN A 40 -13.00 -2.91 -2.55
CA ASN A 40 -13.04 -2.51 -1.16
C ASN A 40 -11.65 -2.64 -0.51
N ILE A 41 -11.54 -2.17 0.73
CA ILE A 41 -10.25 -2.14 1.42
C ILE A 41 -9.68 -3.53 1.74
N ASP A 42 -10.52 -4.55 1.94
CA ASP A 42 -10.05 -5.90 2.24
C ASP A 42 -9.52 -6.59 0.97
N GLU A 43 -10.18 -6.36 -0.17
CA GLU A 43 -9.68 -6.77 -1.49
C GLU A 43 -8.34 -6.08 -1.81
N LEU A 44 -8.23 -4.78 -1.54
CA LEU A 44 -7.00 -4.04 -1.78
C LEU A 44 -5.83 -4.52 -0.90
N GLN A 45 -6.10 -4.83 0.38
CA GLN A 45 -5.11 -5.44 1.26
C GLN A 45 -4.67 -6.83 0.74
N MET A 46 -5.58 -7.61 0.17
CA MET A 46 -5.25 -8.90 -0.43
C MET A 46 -4.34 -8.73 -1.64
N VAL A 47 -4.64 -7.78 -2.53
CA VAL A 47 -3.78 -7.44 -3.67
C VAL A 47 -2.37 -7.05 -3.20
N ILE A 48 -2.26 -6.24 -2.16
CA ILE A 48 -0.95 -5.86 -1.59
C ILE A 48 -0.22 -7.09 -1.04
N ALA A 49 -0.89 -7.96 -0.28
CA ALA A 49 -0.26 -9.17 0.26
C ALA A 49 0.24 -10.10 -0.86
N GLU A 50 -0.57 -10.34 -1.89
CA GLU A 50 -0.23 -11.23 -3.00
C GLU A 50 0.89 -10.70 -3.90
N ASN A 51 1.00 -9.38 -4.05
CA ASN A 51 1.94 -8.79 -5.02
C ASN A 51 3.19 -8.17 -4.38
N VAL A 52 3.12 -7.77 -3.11
CA VAL A 52 4.27 -7.20 -2.38
C VAL A 52 4.86 -8.26 -1.45
N GLU A 53 4.07 -8.81 -0.52
CA GLU A 53 4.60 -9.72 0.51
C GLU A 53 5.05 -11.05 -0.11
N VAL A 54 4.20 -11.70 -0.90
CA VAL A 54 4.55 -12.97 -1.56
C VAL A 54 5.71 -12.78 -2.55
N TYR A 55 5.82 -11.62 -3.20
CA TYR A 55 6.94 -11.30 -4.08
C TYR A 55 8.28 -11.35 -3.33
N PHE A 56 8.38 -10.64 -2.20
CA PHE A 56 9.61 -10.62 -1.41
C PHE A 56 9.88 -11.96 -0.73
N MET A 57 8.86 -12.65 -0.22
CA MET A 57 8.99 -13.99 0.35
C MET A 57 9.53 -15.01 -0.67
N THR A 58 9.03 -14.97 -1.91
CA THR A 58 9.48 -15.87 -2.98
C THR A 58 10.94 -15.59 -3.37
N ARG A 59 11.37 -14.32 -3.29
CA ARG A 59 12.70 -13.90 -3.73
C ARG A 59 13.80 -14.06 -2.67
N HIS A 60 13.46 -13.86 -1.40
CA HIS A 60 14.42 -13.79 -0.29
C HIS A 60 14.22 -14.87 0.78
N GLY A 61 13.21 -15.73 0.62
CA GLY A 61 12.79 -16.69 1.64
C GLY A 61 11.82 -16.07 2.65
N PRO A 62 11.20 -16.89 3.51
CA PRO A 62 10.08 -16.47 4.34
C PRO A 62 10.46 -15.40 5.38
N GLU A 63 11.59 -15.54 6.06
CA GLU A 63 12.01 -14.63 7.14
C GLU A 63 12.53 -13.30 6.57
N SER A 64 13.59 -13.35 5.76
CA SER A 64 14.17 -12.14 5.14
C SER A 64 13.23 -11.46 4.14
N GLY A 65 12.38 -12.23 3.46
CA GLY A 65 11.39 -11.69 2.54
C GLY A 65 10.26 -10.95 3.26
N MET A 66 9.81 -11.44 4.42
CA MET A 66 8.80 -10.72 5.21
C MET A 66 9.36 -9.41 5.77
N GLU A 67 10.63 -9.39 6.21
CA GLU A 67 11.31 -8.16 6.64
C GLU A 67 11.41 -7.15 5.48
N ALA A 68 11.83 -7.61 4.30
CA ALA A 68 11.92 -6.77 3.11
C ALA A 68 10.55 -6.22 2.67
N ALA A 69 9.50 -7.03 2.74
CA ALA A 69 8.14 -6.60 2.46
C ALA A 69 7.67 -5.53 3.46
N CYS A 70 7.92 -5.75 4.76
CA CYS A 70 7.57 -4.78 5.80
C CYS A 70 8.28 -3.43 5.56
N CYS A 71 9.58 -3.45 5.23
CA CYS A 71 10.32 -2.22 4.92
C CYS A 71 9.77 -1.53 3.67
N MET A 72 9.43 -2.27 2.63
CA MET A 72 8.82 -1.69 1.44
C MET A 72 7.48 -1.01 1.75
N LEU A 73 6.60 -1.67 2.51
CA LEU A 73 5.31 -1.09 2.90
C LEU A 73 5.47 0.15 3.80
N GLU A 74 6.49 0.16 4.65
CA GLU A 74 6.86 1.33 5.46
C GLU A 74 7.32 2.50 4.57
N ASP A 75 8.16 2.25 3.56
CA ASP A 75 8.63 3.28 2.62
C ASP A 75 7.52 3.83 1.70
N MET A 76 6.41 3.09 1.53
CA MET A 76 5.25 3.50 0.73
C MET A 76 4.33 4.50 1.44
N VAL A 77 4.43 4.65 2.76
CA VAL A 77 3.62 5.59 3.54
C VAL A 77 4.47 6.68 4.17
N LEU A 78 3.93 7.89 4.28
CA LEU A 78 4.56 8.92 5.08
C LEU A 78 4.66 8.45 6.54
N PRO A 79 5.72 8.87 7.26
CA PRO A 79 5.85 8.56 8.68
C PRO A 79 4.66 9.13 9.47
N ASP A 80 4.48 8.66 10.70
CA ASP A 80 3.41 9.08 11.64
C ASP A 80 2.02 8.46 11.42
N ILE A 81 1.93 7.28 10.78
CA ILE A 81 0.64 6.57 10.58
C ILE A 81 -0.16 6.27 11.86
N LEU A 82 0.47 6.36 13.04
CA LEU A 82 -0.19 6.20 14.34
C LEU A 82 -0.77 7.51 14.91
N ASN A 83 -0.33 8.66 14.39
CA ASN A 83 -0.69 9.98 14.89
C ASN A 83 -1.59 10.76 13.92
N VAL A 84 -1.47 10.48 12.63
CA VAL A 84 -2.23 11.15 11.56
C VAL A 84 -2.83 10.15 10.58
N ALA A 85 -3.81 10.59 9.79
CA ALA A 85 -4.34 9.78 8.71
C ALA A 85 -3.21 9.38 7.75
N PRO A 86 -3.11 8.09 7.35
CA PRO A 86 -2.02 7.61 6.54
C PRO A 86 -2.08 8.24 5.14
N ARG A 87 -0.92 8.57 4.62
CA ARG A 87 -0.75 9.19 3.30
C ARG A 87 0.37 8.48 2.57
N LEU A 88 0.23 8.31 1.26
CA LEU A 88 1.26 7.68 0.46
C LEU A 88 2.46 8.60 0.27
N THR A 89 3.64 8.01 0.16
CA THR A 89 4.79 8.65 -0.49
C THR A 89 4.62 8.59 -2.01
N LEU A 90 5.49 9.28 -2.76
CA LEU A 90 5.52 9.18 -4.22
C LEU A 90 5.76 7.74 -4.71
N LEU A 91 6.60 6.99 -3.98
CA LEU A 91 6.83 5.57 -4.24
C LEU A 91 5.54 4.78 -4.03
N GLY A 92 4.84 5.04 -2.91
CA GLY A 92 3.56 4.43 -2.59
C GLY A 92 2.51 4.65 -3.68
N GLU A 93 2.34 5.88 -4.16
CA GLU A 93 1.43 6.20 -5.26
C GLU A 93 1.80 5.44 -6.54
N THR A 94 3.07 5.49 -6.94
CA THR A 94 3.56 4.84 -8.17
C THR A 94 3.33 3.33 -8.14
N MET A 95 3.67 2.67 -7.01
CA MET A 95 3.50 1.23 -6.86
C MET A 95 2.03 0.84 -6.82
N MET A 96 1.20 1.58 -6.09
CA MET A 96 -0.22 1.27 -5.99
C MET A 96 -0.97 1.50 -7.31
N ASP A 97 -0.61 2.54 -8.07
CA ASP A 97 -1.12 2.75 -9.43
C ASP A 97 -0.79 1.58 -10.35
N GLU A 98 0.43 1.06 -10.29
CA GLU A 98 0.85 -0.10 -11.09
C GLU A 98 0.09 -1.37 -10.69
N LEU A 99 -0.01 -1.64 -9.38
CA LEU A 99 -0.75 -2.79 -8.85
C LEU A 99 -2.25 -2.72 -9.16
N CYS A 100 -2.83 -1.53 -9.11
CA CYS A 100 -4.27 -1.33 -9.23
C CYS A 100 -4.71 -0.97 -10.65
N ARG A 101 -3.79 -0.86 -11.62
CA ARG A 101 -4.06 -0.45 -13.00
C ARG A 101 -5.24 -1.19 -13.64
N ALA A 102 -5.35 -2.50 -13.40
CA ALA A 102 -6.42 -3.34 -13.95
C ALA A 102 -7.79 -3.11 -13.30
N TYR A 103 -7.85 -2.42 -12.16
CA TYR A 103 -9.04 -2.26 -11.30
C TYR A 103 -9.55 -0.81 -11.25
N ILE A 104 -8.85 0.11 -11.91
CA ILE A 104 -9.29 1.50 -12.07
C ILE A 104 -10.39 1.56 -13.13
N LYS A 105 -11.58 2.01 -12.74
CA LYS A 105 -12.59 2.42 -13.72
C LYS A 105 -12.25 3.83 -14.18
N THR A 106 -11.97 4.00 -15.47
CA THR A 106 -12.03 5.32 -16.08
C THR A 106 -13.44 5.83 -15.93
N ALA A 107 -13.62 6.89 -15.13
CA ALA A 107 -14.84 7.65 -15.14
C ALA A 107 -14.98 8.25 -16.55
N ASN A 108 -15.79 7.63 -17.41
CA ASN A 108 -16.32 8.31 -18.58
C ASN A 108 -17.18 9.47 -18.05
N MET A 109 -16.57 10.64 -17.89
CA MET A 109 -17.31 11.88 -17.75
C MET A 109 -18.06 12.09 -19.08
N PRO A 110 -19.39 12.13 -19.10
CA PRO A 110 -20.09 12.58 -20.29
C PRO A 110 -19.68 14.04 -20.51
N VAL A 111 -18.97 14.31 -21.59
CA VAL A 111 -18.79 15.67 -22.10
C VAL A 111 -20.19 16.16 -22.44
N THR A 112 -20.80 16.94 -21.55
CA THR A 112 -21.94 17.77 -21.89
C THR A 112 -21.46 18.82 -22.88
N LEU A 113 -21.62 18.53 -24.17
CA LEU A 113 -21.59 19.54 -25.22
C LEU A 113 -22.80 20.46 -24.99
N HIS A 114 -22.51 21.69 -24.56
CA HIS A 114 -23.43 22.82 -24.67
C HIS A 114 -23.58 23.25 -26.13
#